data_AF-A0A7W1DNU0-F1
#
_entry.id   AF-A0A7W1DNU0-F1
#
_cell.length_a   1.000
_cell.length_b   1.000
_cell.length_c   1.000
_cell.angle_alpha   90.00
_cell.angle_beta   90.00
_cell.angle_gamma   90.00
#
_symmetry.space_group_name_H-M   'P 1'
#
loop_
_entity.id
_entity.type
_entity.pdbx_description
1 polymer ?
#
loop_
_entity_poly.entity_id
_entity_poly.type
_entity_poly.pdbx_seq_one_letter_code
_entity_poly.pdbx_strand_id
1 'polypeptide(L)'
;MKYTNLSGFALATLAATTLACSQAGVPPTSPAAANPVGSFVGPDGSTLKIAAPIAVSPADGIELDDDDPDLVITNVDGKFVQNLPLQYVFEVHRGSELVYRSAPVSPGGNGQTSHETAVVLNFDESYTWRAYGVYQGQRGPMSSASSFRTINRFGVSCAHMGTEPGIVECRRAQYGTIPHDGLPDFLRKVAYDLNRAGMEHRPYGLLIKTTGNNCHGYSCDIICAGQGGGQRQWDILIDEDSAQIPVWNRVGNAVSRACEVVQ
;
A
#
# COMPACT_ATOMS: atom_id res chain seq x y z
N MET A 1 69.72 -71.91 48.53
CA MET A 1 68.53 -71.57 49.35
C MET A 1 67.31 -71.97 48.52
N LYS A 2 66.57 -73.03 48.86
CA LYS A 2 65.40 -73.08 49.79
C LYS A 2 64.27 -72.14 49.31
N TYR A 3 62.98 -72.47 49.16
CA TYR A 3 62.12 -73.66 49.26
C TYR A 3 60.74 -73.30 48.62
N THR A 4 59.96 -74.35 48.42
CA THR A 4 58.58 -74.60 47.94
C THR A 4 57.40 -73.88 48.67
N ASN A 5 56.18 -74.01 48.10
CA ASN A 5 54.81 -74.05 48.71
C ASN A 5 54.08 -72.72 49.01
N LEU A 6 52.75 -72.55 49.10
CA LEU A 6 51.45 -73.20 48.72
C LEU A 6 50.34 -72.28 49.35
N SER A 7 49.04 -72.48 49.06
CA SER A 7 47.79 -71.91 49.69
C SER A 7 47.23 -70.61 49.06
N GLY A 8 45.95 -70.40 48.73
CA GLY A 8 44.68 -71.08 49.03
C GLY A 8 43.75 -70.14 49.82
N PHE A 9 42.66 -69.61 49.24
CA PHE A 9 41.49 -69.07 49.98
C PHE A 9 40.21 -69.09 49.13
N ALA A 10 39.18 -69.74 49.68
CA ALA A 10 37.79 -69.71 49.24
C ALA A 10 37.04 -68.52 49.88
N LEU A 11 36.02 -67.98 49.22
CA LEU A 11 34.99 -67.16 49.88
C LEU A 11 33.65 -67.21 49.12
N ALA A 12 32.59 -66.97 49.88
CA ALA A 12 31.27 -67.56 49.78
C ALA A 12 30.23 -66.75 48.97
N THR A 13 29.14 -67.47 48.67
CA THR A 13 27.85 -67.11 48.10
C THR A 13 27.15 -65.86 48.66
N LEU A 14 26.51 -65.08 47.77
CA LEU A 14 25.38 -64.20 48.12
C LEU A 14 24.29 -64.33 47.04
N ALA A 15 23.19 -65.02 47.38
CA ALA A 15 22.00 -65.10 46.55
C ALA A 15 21.02 -63.98 46.96
N ALA A 16 20.77 -63.04 46.07
CA ALA A 16 19.78 -61.97 46.26
C ALA A 16 18.44 -62.40 45.66
N THR A 17 17.43 -62.60 46.51
CA THR A 17 16.04 -62.78 46.10
C THR A 17 15.36 -61.42 46.00
N THR A 18 15.03 -60.99 44.78
CA THR A 18 14.23 -59.78 44.54
C THR A 18 12.74 -60.12 44.56
N LEU A 19 12.01 -59.56 45.53
CA LEU A 19 10.55 -59.54 45.57
C LEU A 19 10.02 -58.65 44.43
N ALA A 20 9.32 -59.25 43.46
CA ALA A 20 8.61 -58.52 42.42
C ALA A 20 7.26 -58.02 42.97
N CYS A 21 7.15 -56.71 43.21
CA CYS A 21 5.89 -56.05 43.44
C CYS A 21 5.05 -56.04 42.15
N SER A 22 3.94 -56.78 42.14
CA SER A 22 2.90 -56.69 41.12
C SER A 22 2.11 -55.39 41.29
N GLN A 23 2.48 -54.35 40.54
CA GLN A 23 1.69 -53.12 40.46
C GLN A 23 0.66 -53.27 39.34
N ALA A 24 -0.63 -53.19 39.67
CA ALA A 24 -1.71 -53.23 38.69
C ALA A 24 -1.55 -52.05 37.71
N GLY A 25 -1.55 -52.35 36.42
CA GLY A 25 -1.38 -51.36 35.35
C GLY A 25 -2.54 -50.36 35.35
N VAL A 26 -2.24 -49.11 35.71
CA VAL A 26 -3.13 -47.98 35.46
C VAL A 26 -3.16 -47.77 33.94
N PRO A 27 -4.34 -47.68 33.28
CA PRO A 27 -4.40 -47.38 31.85
C PRO A 27 -3.65 -46.08 31.56
N PRO A 28 -2.92 -45.96 30.43
CA PRO A 28 -2.18 -44.77 30.11
C PRO A 28 -3.14 -43.58 30.09
N THR A 29 -2.97 -42.64 31.03
CA THR A 29 -3.63 -41.36 30.98
C THR A 29 -3.20 -40.68 29.70
N SER A 30 -4.16 -40.41 28.81
CA SER A 30 -3.97 -39.60 27.61
C SER A 30 -3.09 -38.40 27.94
N PRO A 31 -2.11 -38.04 27.09
CA PRO A 31 -1.25 -36.90 27.39
C PRO A 31 -2.14 -35.67 27.58
N ALA A 32 -2.09 -35.09 28.78
CA ALA A 32 -2.63 -33.76 29.01
C ALA A 32 -1.92 -32.83 28.01
N ALA A 33 -2.69 -32.04 27.26
CA ALA A 33 -2.14 -31.02 26.39
C ALA A 33 -1.21 -30.14 27.22
N ALA A 34 0.10 -30.32 27.05
CA ALA A 34 1.06 -29.38 27.59
C ALA A 34 0.72 -28.04 26.95
N ASN A 35 0.36 -27.04 27.76
CA ASN A 35 0.37 -25.66 27.32
C ASN A 35 1.79 -25.39 26.81
N PRO A 36 1.99 -25.17 25.51
CA PRO A 36 3.33 -24.93 25.02
C PRO A 36 3.72 -23.52 25.43
N VAL A 37 4.40 -23.41 26.57
CA VAL A 37 5.14 -22.21 26.96
C VAL A 37 6.43 -22.21 26.15
N GLY A 38 6.29 -21.92 24.86
CA GLY A 38 7.37 -21.81 23.90
C GLY A 38 6.86 -20.93 22.78
N SER A 39 7.51 -19.79 22.56
CA SER A 39 7.18 -18.91 21.45
C SER A 39 7.42 -19.67 20.14
N PHE A 40 6.37 -20.21 19.52
CA PHE A 40 6.43 -20.81 18.17
C PHE A 40 6.57 -19.76 17.07
N VAL A 41 7.24 -18.66 17.40
CA VAL A 41 7.54 -17.54 16.54
C VAL A 41 8.60 -18.01 15.54
N GLY A 42 8.24 -17.98 14.26
CA GLY A 42 9.16 -18.22 13.16
C GLY A 42 10.26 -17.16 13.13
N PRO A 43 11.33 -17.39 12.37
CA PRO A 43 12.46 -16.45 12.27
C PRO A 43 12.07 -15.03 11.83
N ASP A 44 10.91 -14.89 11.18
CA ASP A 44 10.32 -13.65 10.66
C ASP A 44 9.25 -13.03 11.60
N GLY A 45 9.11 -13.57 12.81
CA GLY A 45 8.10 -13.14 13.76
C GLY A 45 6.72 -13.79 13.55
N SER A 46 6.56 -14.66 12.54
CA SER A 46 5.27 -15.29 12.24
C SER A 46 4.92 -16.39 13.25
N THR A 47 3.68 -16.42 13.71
CA THR A 47 3.17 -17.47 14.62
C THR A 47 2.17 -18.38 13.92
N LEU A 48 1.60 -17.92 12.82
CA LEU A 48 0.58 -18.63 12.04
C LEU A 48 1.23 -19.60 11.03
N LYS A 49 0.80 -20.86 11.01
CA LYS A 49 1.33 -21.92 10.13
C LYS A 49 0.65 -21.92 8.76
N ILE A 50 0.84 -20.84 8.02
CA ILE A 50 0.41 -20.67 6.62
C ILE A 50 1.63 -20.43 5.72
N ALA A 51 1.47 -20.55 4.40
CA ALA A 51 2.47 -20.02 3.47
C ALA A 51 2.44 -18.48 3.44
N ALA A 52 3.48 -17.85 2.89
CA ALA A 52 3.43 -16.42 2.61
C ALA A 52 2.54 -16.16 1.40
N PRO A 53 1.68 -15.12 1.42
CA PRO A 53 0.99 -14.65 0.22
C PRO A 53 1.97 -14.31 -0.90
N ILE A 54 1.52 -14.42 -2.14
CA ILE A 54 2.32 -14.04 -3.32
C ILE A 54 1.78 -12.72 -3.84
N ALA A 55 2.63 -11.69 -3.89
CA ALA A 55 2.28 -10.42 -4.54
C ALA A 55 2.10 -10.64 -6.05
N VAL A 56 1.00 -10.12 -6.60
CA VAL A 56 0.61 -10.27 -8.01
C VAL A 56 0.69 -8.94 -8.74
N SER A 57 0.11 -7.87 -8.18
CA SER A 57 0.10 -6.54 -8.80
C SER A 57 0.00 -5.45 -7.72
N PRO A 58 0.58 -4.27 -7.91
CA PRO A 58 1.57 -3.95 -8.94
C PRO A 58 2.91 -4.66 -8.66
N ALA A 59 3.66 -4.99 -9.71
CA ALA A 59 4.90 -5.78 -9.59
C ALA A 59 6.01 -5.35 -10.55
N ASP A 60 7.22 -5.86 -10.30
CA ASP A 60 8.39 -5.69 -11.18
C ASP A 60 8.78 -4.23 -11.50
N GLY A 61 8.40 -3.29 -10.63
CA GLY A 61 8.75 -1.88 -10.80
C GLY A 61 7.94 -1.18 -11.88
N ILE A 62 6.75 -1.69 -12.24
CA ILE A 62 5.87 -1.02 -13.19
C ILE A 62 5.56 0.41 -12.76
N GLU A 63 5.36 1.26 -13.76
CA GLU A 63 4.91 2.63 -13.60
C GLU A 63 3.38 2.68 -13.58
N LEU A 64 2.81 3.36 -12.58
CA LEU A 64 1.37 3.52 -12.39
C LEU A 64 1.02 5.00 -12.53
N ASP A 65 0.09 5.32 -13.41
CA ASP A 65 -0.55 6.64 -13.50
C ASP A 65 -1.64 6.86 -12.43
N ASP A 66 -1.77 5.86 -11.56
CA ASP A 66 -2.64 5.78 -10.40
C ASP A 66 -1.83 6.00 -9.11
N ASP A 67 -2.27 6.93 -8.27
CA ASP A 67 -1.69 7.29 -6.99
C ASP A 67 -2.36 6.61 -5.79
N ASP A 68 -3.45 5.87 -5.98
CA ASP A 68 -4.07 5.01 -4.97
C ASP A 68 -4.20 3.53 -5.42
N PRO A 69 -3.10 2.88 -5.84
CA PRO A 69 -3.16 1.61 -6.58
C PRO A 69 -3.79 0.43 -5.82
N ASP A 70 -4.45 -0.43 -6.59
CA ASP A 70 -4.92 -1.75 -6.16
C ASP A 70 -3.77 -2.74 -5.94
N LEU A 71 -3.59 -3.17 -4.69
CA LEU A 71 -2.63 -4.21 -4.31
C LEU A 71 -3.29 -5.58 -4.35
N VAL A 72 -2.78 -6.47 -5.19
CA VAL A 72 -3.33 -7.80 -5.45
C VAL A 72 -2.36 -8.88 -5.00
N ILE A 73 -2.85 -9.82 -4.19
CA ILE A 73 -2.11 -11.01 -3.77
C ILE A 73 -2.84 -12.29 -4.19
N THR A 74 -2.10 -13.39 -4.27
CA THR A 74 -2.66 -14.75 -4.25
C THR A 74 -2.90 -15.18 -2.80
N ASN A 75 -4.12 -15.66 -2.55
CA ASN A 75 -4.55 -16.18 -1.25
C ASN A 75 -3.83 -17.48 -0.93
N VAL A 76 -3.59 -17.71 0.36
CA VAL A 76 -2.97 -18.92 0.90
C VAL A 76 -3.94 -19.65 1.81
N ASP A 77 -3.62 -20.88 2.17
CA ASP A 77 -4.37 -21.68 3.14
C ASP A 77 -3.46 -22.12 4.30
N GLY A 78 -4.09 -22.62 5.37
CA GLY A 78 -3.39 -23.24 6.48
C GLY A 78 -2.65 -24.50 6.04
N LYS A 79 -1.43 -24.67 6.54
CA LYS A 79 -0.61 -25.86 6.24
C LYS A 79 -1.24 -27.16 6.77
N PHE A 80 -2.02 -27.07 7.83
CA PHE A 80 -2.62 -28.23 8.54
C PHE A 80 -4.14 -28.15 8.66
N VAL A 81 -4.74 -27.01 8.32
CA VAL A 81 -6.18 -26.76 8.38
C VAL A 81 -6.56 -26.07 7.09
N GLN A 82 -7.49 -26.67 6.36
CA GLN A 82 -8.01 -26.11 5.11
C GLN A 82 -9.13 -25.10 5.38
N ASN A 83 -9.33 -24.18 4.43
CA ASN A 83 -10.38 -23.17 4.46
C ASN A 83 -10.34 -22.31 5.73
N LEU A 84 -9.14 -22.02 6.23
CA LEU A 84 -8.99 -21.10 7.34
C LEU A 84 -9.49 -19.71 6.90
N PRO A 85 -10.37 -19.02 7.64
CA PRO A 85 -10.87 -17.71 7.23
C PRO A 85 -9.82 -16.64 7.55
N LEU A 86 -8.73 -16.69 6.77
CA LEU A 86 -7.62 -15.75 6.82
C LEU A 86 -8.08 -14.38 6.36
N GLN A 87 -7.53 -13.35 6.99
CA GLN A 87 -7.56 -11.99 6.48
C GLN A 87 -6.15 -11.57 6.09
N TYR A 88 -5.99 -10.50 5.31
CA TYR A 88 -4.70 -10.02 4.84
C TYR A 88 -4.45 -8.59 5.25
N VAL A 89 -3.20 -8.28 5.59
CA VAL A 89 -2.75 -6.91 5.84
C VAL A 89 -1.70 -6.57 4.80
N PHE A 90 -1.86 -5.40 4.18
CA PHE A 90 -0.96 -4.86 3.17
C PHE A 90 -0.15 -3.72 3.79
N GLU A 91 1.13 -3.66 3.43
CA GLU A 91 2.06 -2.61 3.87
C GLU A 91 2.80 -2.05 2.66
N VAL A 92 2.76 -0.73 2.48
CA VAL A 92 3.50 0.01 1.44
C VAL A 92 4.57 0.85 2.11
N HIS A 93 5.76 0.82 1.52
CA HIS A 93 6.94 1.49 2.01
C HIS A 93 7.57 2.36 0.93
N ARG A 94 8.07 3.52 1.35
CA ARG A 94 8.98 4.38 0.57
C ARG A 94 10.38 4.25 1.19
N GLY A 95 11.26 3.52 0.52
CA GLY A 95 12.52 3.10 1.15
C GLY A 95 12.27 2.28 2.42
N SER A 96 12.70 2.78 3.57
CA SER A 96 12.45 2.15 4.89
C SER A 96 11.23 2.70 5.63
N GLU A 97 10.58 3.74 5.11
CA GLU A 97 9.42 4.38 5.74
C GLU A 97 8.14 3.63 5.39
N LEU A 98 7.36 3.23 6.40
CA LEU A 98 6.01 2.71 6.20
C LEU A 98 5.05 3.88 5.93
N VAL A 99 4.58 3.99 4.69
CA VAL A 99 3.67 5.08 4.26
C VAL A 99 2.21 4.67 4.33
N TYR A 100 1.93 3.38 4.25
CA TYR A 100 0.57 2.85 4.30
C TYR A 100 0.53 1.46 4.94
N ARG A 101 -0.52 1.22 5.73
CA ARG A 101 -0.86 -0.10 6.25
C ARG A 101 -2.38 -0.27 6.28
N SER A 102 -2.87 -1.34 5.69
CA SER A 102 -4.31 -1.62 5.67
C SER A 102 -4.81 -2.17 7.01
N ALA A 103 -6.12 -2.08 7.25
CA ALA A 103 -6.80 -2.98 8.18
C ALA A 103 -6.81 -4.43 7.62
N PRO A 104 -7.12 -5.45 8.43
CA PRO A 104 -7.31 -6.81 7.91
C PRO A 104 -8.42 -6.88 6.85
N VAL A 105 -8.05 -7.31 5.65
CA VAL A 105 -8.91 -7.44 4.47
C VAL A 105 -9.38 -8.88 4.34
N SER A 106 -10.68 -9.09 4.17
CA SER A 106 -11.24 -10.41 3.92
C SER A 106 -10.75 -10.99 2.57
N PRO A 107 -10.63 -12.32 2.45
CA PRO A 107 -10.13 -12.92 1.24
C PRO A 107 -11.11 -12.68 0.08
N GLY A 108 -10.60 -12.25 -1.07
CA GLY A 108 -11.39 -12.08 -2.29
C GLY A 108 -11.72 -13.40 -2.98
N GLY A 109 -12.46 -13.29 -4.09
CA GLY A 109 -12.81 -14.43 -4.95
C GLY A 109 -11.65 -14.93 -5.80
N ASN A 110 -11.83 -16.09 -6.44
CA ASN A 110 -10.88 -16.66 -7.42
C ASN A 110 -9.44 -16.90 -6.89
N GLY A 111 -9.28 -17.03 -5.57
CA GLY A 111 -7.97 -17.26 -4.96
C GLY A 111 -7.08 -16.02 -4.92
N GLN A 112 -7.62 -14.82 -5.15
CA GLN A 112 -6.90 -13.55 -5.00
C GLN A 112 -7.63 -12.60 -4.06
N THR A 113 -6.89 -11.64 -3.51
CA THR A 113 -7.43 -10.52 -2.74
C THR A 113 -6.86 -9.24 -3.29
N SER A 114 -7.73 -8.28 -3.63
CA SER A 114 -7.36 -6.92 -4.04
C SER A 114 -7.63 -5.95 -2.90
N HIS A 115 -6.80 -4.94 -2.78
CA HIS A 115 -6.94 -3.88 -1.80
C HIS A 115 -6.34 -2.56 -2.32
N GLU A 116 -7.21 -1.58 -2.58
CA GLU A 116 -6.84 -0.21 -2.94
C GLU A 116 -6.13 0.50 -1.78
N THR A 117 -5.01 1.17 -2.06
CA THR A 117 -4.35 1.97 -1.03
C THR A 117 -5.23 3.17 -0.69
N ALA A 118 -5.97 3.10 0.41
CA ALA A 118 -6.92 4.15 0.87
C ALA A 118 -6.26 5.50 1.27
N VAL A 119 -5.07 5.79 0.75
CA VAL A 119 -4.34 7.04 0.83
C VAL A 119 -3.73 7.33 -0.53
N VAL A 120 -3.74 8.61 -0.93
CA VAL A 120 -3.01 9.07 -2.10
C VAL A 120 -1.50 9.01 -1.82
N LEU A 121 -0.78 8.23 -2.62
CA LEU A 121 0.67 8.15 -2.61
C LEU A 121 1.28 9.35 -3.34
N ASN A 122 2.50 9.73 -2.98
CA ASN A 122 3.20 10.78 -3.68
C ASN A 122 3.51 10.32 -5.12
N PHE A 123 3.38 11.22 -6.08
CA PHE A 123 3.75 10.97 -7.47
C PHE A 123 5.27 10.98 -7.69
N ASP A 124 5.69 10.31 -8.77
CA ASP A 124 7.08 10.22 -9.23
C ASP A 124 8.01 9.57 -8.20
N GLU A 125 7.44 8.66 -7.40
CA GLU A 125 8.11 8.03 -6.26
C GLU A 125 8.08 6.51 -6.42
N SER A 126 9.17 5.88 -5.98
CA SER A 126 9.28 4.42 -6.01
C SER A 126 8.85 3.83 -4.68
N TYR A 127 7.97 2.83 -4.75
CA TYR A 127 7.40 2.15 -3.60
C TYR A 127 7.75 0.67 -3.63
N THR A 128 7.86 0.10 -2.43
CA THR A 128 7.84 -1.35 -2.24
C THR A 128 6.64 -1.71 -1.38
N TRP A 129 6.05 -2.88 -1.61
CA TRP A 129 4.93 -3.34 -0.81
C TRP A 129 4.99 -4.83 -0.55
N ARG A 130 4.34 -5.24 0.54
CA ARG A 130 4.24 -6.63 1.00
C ARG A 130 2.89 -6.86 1.63
N ALA A 131 2.51 -8.13 1.76
CA ALA A 131 1.33 -8.53 2.51
C ALA A 131 1.61 -9.75 3.38
N TYR A 132 0.78 -9.93 4.40
CA TYR A 132 0.80 -11.13 5.24
C TYR A 132 -0.60 -11.51 5.70
N GLY A 133 -0.81 -12.80 5.93
CA GLY A 133 -2.07 -13.32 6.46
C GLY A 133 -2.18 -13.13 7.98
N VAL A 134 -3.38 -12.91 8.48
CA VAL A 134 -3.72 -12.85 9.91
C VAL A 134 -4.92 -13.72 10.24
N TYR A 135 -4.91 -14.32 11.43
CA TYR A 135 -6.02 -15.09 11.96
C TYR A 135 -5.98 -15.10 13.49
N GLN A 136 -7.08 -14.72 14.14
CA GLN A 136 -7.21 -14.68 15.61
C GLN A 136 -6.03 -13.94 16.30
N GLY A 137 -5.61 -12.81 15.73
CA GLY A 137 -4.50 -12.00 16.23
C GLY A 137 -3.10 -12.59 15.98
N GLN A 138 -3.00 -13.78 15.36
CA GLN A 138 -1.74 -14.36 14.95
C GLN A 138 -1.36 -13.88 13.55
N ARG A 139 -0.07 -13.68 13.33
CA ARG A 139 0.51 -13.20 12.08
C ARG A 139 1.22 -14.31 11.33
N GLY A 140 0.95 -14.43 10.04
CA GLY A 140 1.69 -15.29 9.12
C GLY A 140 2.96 -14.63 8.58
N PRO A 141 3.72 -15.38 7.78
CA PRO A 141 4.91 -14.85 7.11
C PRO A 141 4.57 -13.75 6.12
N MET A 142 5.52 -12.83 5.94
CA MET A 142 5.45 -11.78 4.92
C MET A 142 5.68 -12.36 3.52
N SER A 143 4.95 -11.83 2.54
CA SER A 143 5.29 -12.01 1.14
C SER A 143 6.70 -11.49 0.84
N SER A 144 7.26 -11.94 -0.29
CA SER A 144 8.35 -11.20 -0.93
C SER A 144 7.93 -9.76 -1.19
N ALA A 145 8.90 -8.84 -1.15
CA ALA A 145 8.68 -7.47 -1.56
C ALA A 145 8.39 -7.41 -3.06
N SER A 146 7.33 -6.69 -3.41
CA SER A 146 7.06 -6.25 -4.77
C SER A 146 7.29 -4.74 -4.86
N SER A 147 7.48 -4.20 -6.06
CA SER A 147 7.76 -2.78 -6.28
C SER A 147 6.97 -2.20 -7.43
N PHE A 148 6.71 -0.90 -7.34
CA PHE A 148 6.12 -0.08 -8.39
C PHE A 148 6.62 1.36 -8.25
N ARG A 149 6.40 2.17 -9.27
CA ARG A 149 6.65 3.61 -9.24
C ARG A 149 5.35 4.32 -9.60
N THR A 150 4.89 5.24 -8.76
CA THR A 150 3.84 6.16 -9.18
C THR A 150 4.48 7.12 -10.18
N ILE A 151 3.85 7.34 -11.32
CA ILE A 151 4.26 8.39 -12.25
C ILE A 151 3.31 9.55 -12.10
N ASN A 152 3.84 10.75 -12.30
CA ASN A 152 2.97 11.90 -12.44
C ASN A 152 2.14 11.70 -13.72
N ARG A 153 0.85 11.34 -13.59
CA ARG A 153 -0.08 11.26 -14.74
C ARG A 153 -0.20 12.59 -15.47
N PHE A 154 0.18 13.68 -14.78
CA PHE A 154 0.30 14.99 -15.37
C PHE A 154 1.61 15.21 -16.13
N GLY A 155 2.51 14.23 -16.27
CA GLY A 155 3.81 14.38 -16.94
C GLY A 155 4.81 15.21 -16.14
N VAL A 156 5.81 15.80 -16.80
CA VAL A 156 6.83 16.64 -16.13
C VAL A 156 6.14 17.83 -15.46
N SER A 157 6.26 17.96 -14.13
CA SER A 157 5.61 19.04 -13.39
C SER A 157 6.22 20.40 -13.73
N CYS A 158 5.35 21.40 -13.92
CA CYS A 158 5.72 22.81 -14.09
C CYS A 158 5.74 23.59 -12.77
N ALA A 159 5.48 22.94 -11.62
CA ALA A 159 5.44 23.60 -10.31
C ALA A 159 6.73 24.37 -9.97
N HIS A 160 7.88 23.94 -10.51
CA HIS A 160 9.17 24.58 -10.33
C HIS A 160 9.29 25.99 -10.95
N MET A 161 8.35 26.39 -11.82
CA MET A 161 8.29 27.76 -12.36
C MET A 161 8.02 28.82 -11.28
N GLY A 162 7.41 28.43 -10.15
CA GLY A 162 7.29 29.29 -8.97
C GLY A 162 6.40 30.53 -9.11
N THR A 163 5.68 30.67 -10.23
CA THR A 163 4.69 31.73 -10.47
C THR A 163 3.51 31.14 -11.23
N GLU A 164 2.30 31.67 -11.03
CA GLU A 164 1.10 31.18 -11.70
C GLU A 164 1.17 31.29 -13.24
N PRO A 165 1.51 32.44 -13.85
CA PRO A 165 1.67 32.52 -15.30
C PRO A 165 2.77 31.59 -15.82
N GLY A 166 3.90 31.47 -15.12
CA GLY A 166 4.99 30.56 -15.52
C GLY A 166 4.55 29.10 -15.54
N ILE A 167 3.72 28.67 -14.59
CA ILE A 167 3.14 27.31 -14.56
C ILE A 167 2.23 27.09 -15.78
N VAL A 168 1.34 28.04 -16.08
CA VAL A 168 0.43 27.94 -17.25
C VAL A 168 1.22 27.90 -18.56
N GLU A 169 2.21 28.77 -18.72
CA GLU A 169 3.08 28.81 -19.91
C GLU A 169 3.85 27.49 -20.09
N CYS A 170 4.45 26.97 -19.03
CA CYS A 170 5.15 25.69 -19.06
C CYS A 170 4.22 24.54 -19.45
N ARG A 171 3.00 24.48 -18.91
CA ARG A 171 2.02 23.45 -19.31
C ARG A 171 1.58 23.62 -20.75
N ARG A 172 1.33 24.84 -21.19
CA ARG A 172 0.93 25.13 -22.56
C ARG A 172 1.98 24.69 -23.56
N ALA A 173 3.26 24.84 -23.23
CA ALA A 173 4.38 24.38 -24.05
C ALA A 173 4.46 22.84 -24.17
N GLN A 174 3.99 22.08 -23.16
CA GLN A 174 3.98 20.62 -23.19
C GLN A 174 2.88 20.04 -24.08
N TYR A 175 1.75 20.73 -24.22
CA TYR A 175 0.58 20.21 -24.94
C TYR A 175 0.59 20.47 -26.45
N GLY A 176 1.27 21.51 -26.94
CA GLY A 176 1.00 22.00 -28.29
C GLY A 176 -0.46 22.42 -28.44
N THR A 177 -1.05 22.45 -29.64
CA THR A 177 -2.46 22.84 -29.79
C THR A 177 -3.38 21.86 -29.07
N ILE A 178 -4.19 22.35 -28.13
CA ILE A 178 -5.08 21.52 -27.32
C ILE A 178 -6.45 21.47 -28.02
N PRO A 179 -6.98 20.29 -28.39
CA PRO A 179 -8.35 20.23 -28.89
C PRO A 179 -9.33 20.56 -27.75
N HIS A 180 -10.53 21.04 -28.09
CA HIS A 180 -11.51 21.50 -27.11
C HIS A 180 -11.85 20.42 -26.04
N ASP A 181 -11.85 19.14 -26.41
CA ASP A 181 -12.07 18.02 -25.49
C ASP A 181 -10.88 17.74 -24.56
N GLY A 182 -9.68 18.18 -24.92
CA GLY A 182 -8.45 18.06 -24.12
C GLY A 182 -8.23 19.19 -23.10
N LEU A 183 -8.99 20.28 -23.16
CA LEU A 183 -8.84 21.43 -22.26
C LEU A 183 -9.03 21.06 -20.78
N PRO A 184 -10.01 20.23 -20.36
CA PRO A 184 -10.15 19.85 -18.95
C PRO A 184 -8.92 19.10 -18.42
N ASP A 185 -8.27 18.27 -19.22
CA ASP A 185 -7.02 17.60 -18.81
C ASP A 185 -5.91 18.62 -18.58
N PHE A 186 -5.71 19.54 -19.54
CA PHE A 186 -4.76 20.65 -19.40
C PHE A 186 -5.01 21.48 -18.13
N LEU A 187 -6.26 21.91 -17.89
CA LEU A 187 -6.63 22.68 -16.70
C LEU A 187 -6.35 21.90 -15.41
N ARG A 188 -6.59 20.58 -15.38
CA ARG A 188 -6.26 19.75 -14.21
C ARG A 188 -4.76 19.73 -13.95
N LYS A 189 -3.92 19.63 -14.99
CA LYS A 189 -2.46 19.67 -14.84
C LYS A 189 -1.96 21.01 -14.31
N VAL A 190 -2.58 22.11 -14.75
CA VAL A 190 -2.30 23.46 -14.23
C VAL A 190 -2.69 23.57 -12.76
N ALA A 191 -3.93 23.20 -12.40
CA ALA A 191 -4.41 23.23 -11.02
C ALA A 191 -3.53 22.40 -10.07
N TYR A 192 -3.14 21.20 -10.51
CA TYR A 192 -2.22 20.32 -9.81
C TYR A 192 -0.89 21.02 -9.51
N ASP A 193 -0.25 21.62 -10.52
CA ASP A 193 1.05 22.28 -10.32
C ASP A 193 0.95 23.55 -9.47
N LEU A 194 -0.14 24.31 -9.56
CA LEU A 194 -0.39 25.46 -8.69
C LEU A 194 -0.47 25.03 -7.21
N ASN A 195 -1.20 23.93 -6.95
CA ASN A 195 -1.30 23.35 -5.61
C ASN A 195 0.05 22.84 -5.10
N ARG A 196 0.78 22.11 -5.95
CA ARG A 196 2.11 21.57 -5.64
C ARG A 196 3.16 22.65 -5.41
N ALA A 197 3.10 23.75 -6.15
CA ALA A 197 4.00 24.89 -6.00
C ALA A 197 3.70 25.73 -4.74
N GLY A 198 2.61 25.43 -4.02
CA GLY A 198 2.25 26.14 -2.79
C GLY A 198 1.76 27.57 -3.02
N MET A 199 1.14 27.82 -4.19
CA MET A 199 0.60 29.14 -4.54
C MET A 199 -0.45 29.62 -3.53
N GLU A 200 -0.62 30.94 -3.45
CA GLU A 200 -1.64 31.55 -2.60
C GLU A 200 -3.04 31.05 -3.01
N HIS A 201 -4.03 31.09 -2.10
CA HIS A 201 -5.44 30.75 -2.41
C HIS A 201 -5.76 29.28 -2.70
N ARG A 202 -4.79 28.36 -2.65
CA ARG A 202 -5.05 26.91 -2.70
C ARG A 202 -6.19 26.47 -1.75
N PRO A 203 -6.93 25.41 -2.07
CA PRO A 203 -6.75 24.55 -3.23
C PRO A 203 -7.33 25.14 -4.53
N TYR A 204 -6.57 24.99 -5.61
CA TYR A 204 -6.96 25.26 -6.97
C TYR A 204 -7.73 24.08 -7.57
N GLY A 205 -8.59 24.39 -8.53
CA GLY A 205 -9.47 23.42 -9.18
C GLY A 205 -10.08 23.94 -10.47
N LEU A 206 -11.02 23.17 -11.01
CA LEU A 206 -11.76 23.50 -12.23
C LEU A 206 -13.15 24.04 -11.90
N LEU A 207 -13.56 25.10 -12.59
CA LEU A 207 -14.88 25.68 -12.40
C LEU A 207 -15.94 24.80 -13.09
N ILE A 208 -16.88 24.23 -12.33
CA ILE A 208 -17.97 23.43 -12.88
C ILE A 208 -19.00 24.33 -13.59
N LYS A 209 -19.36 23.98 -14.83
CA LYS A 209 -20.37 24.68 -15.65
C LYS A 209 -21.40 23.69 -16.18
N THR A 210 -22.66 23.94 -15.84
CA THR A 210 -23.81 23.15 -16.32
C THR A 210 -24.47 23.72 -17.58
N THR A 211 -24.10 24.93 -18.00
CA THR A 211 -24.64 25.64 -19.17
C THR A 211 -23.59 26.56 -19.80
N GLY A 212 -23.87 27.02 -21.03
CA GLY A 212 -22.99 27.93 -21.78
C GLY A 212 -21.80 27.20 -22.41
N ASN A 213 -20.79 27.96 -22.84
CA ASN A 213 -19.56 27.37 -23.37
C ASN A 213 -18.84 26.62 -22.25
N ASN A 214 -18.74 25.30 -22.39
CA ASN A 214 -18.16 24.41 -21.39
C ASN A 214 -17.46 23.23 -22.06
N CYS A 215 -16.40 22.77 -21.42
CA CYS A 215 -15.58 21.64 -21.83
C CYS A 215 -15.91 20.47 -20.91
N HIS A 216 -16.82 19.60 -21.34
CA HIS A 216 -17.26 18.42 -20.57
C HIS A 216 -17.77 18.74 -19.16
N GLY A 217 -18.56 19.80 -19.01
CA GLY A 217 -19.12 20.21 -17.72
C GLY A 217 -18.21 21.13 -16.89
N TYR A 218 -17.08 21.57 -17.43
CA TYR A 218 -16.17 22.54 -16.81
C TYR A 218 -16.01 23.80 -17.66
N SER A 219 -15.46 24.89 -17.12
CA SER A 219 -14.93 25.95 -17.98
C SER A 219 -13.76 25.43 -18.81
N CYS A 220 -13.57 26.02 -19.98
CA CYS A 220 -12.53 25.64 -20.93
C CYS A 220 -11.17 26.31 -20.65
N ASP A 221 -11.21 27.32 -19.79
CA ASP A 221 -10.22 28.40 -19.67
C ASP A 221 -10.10 28.92 -18.22
N ILE A 222 -11.02 28.56 -17.33
CA ILE A 222 -11.05 29.06 -15.94
C ILE A 222 -10.47 28.05 -14.96
N ILE A 223 -9.45 28.50 -14.22
CA ILE A 223 -9.04 27.92 -12.94
C ILE A 223 -9.75 28.66 -11.81
N CYS A 224 -10.21 27.94 -10.80
CA CYS A 224 -10.82 28.52 -9.61
C CYS A 224 -10.08 28.10 -8.33
N ALA A 225 -10.28 28.87 -7.27
CA ALA A 225 -9.84 28.50 -5.94
C ALA A 225 -10.83 29.01 -4.88
N GLY A 226 -11.00 28.23 -3.81
CA GLY A 226 -12.02 28.48 -2.79
C GLY A 226 -13.46 28.18 -3.26
N GLN A 227 -14.44 28.51 -2.42
CA GLN A 227 -15.86 28.23 -2.66
C GLN A 227 -16.75 29.41 -2.22
N GLY A 228 -17.96 29.47 -2.77
CA GLY A 228 -18.97 30.48 -2.40
C GLY A 228 -18.52 31.92 -2.69
N GLY A 229 -18.90 32.86 -1.83
CA GLY A 229 -18.55 34.28 -1.98
C GLY A 229 -17.05 34.61 -1.84
N GLY A 230 -16.24 33.66 -1.35
CA GLY A 230 -14.78 33.78 -1.30
C GLY A 230 -14.07 33.20 -2.52
N GLN A 231 -14.81 32.63 -3.47
CA GLN A 231 -14.23 32.00 -4.65
C GLN A 231 -13.52 33.04 -5.53
N ARG A 232 -12.34 32.64 -6.01
CA ARG A 232 -11.57 33.39 -6.99
C ARG A 232 -11.51 32.57 -8.28
N GLN A 233 -11.52 33.27 -9.41
CA GLN A 233 -11.49 32.69 -10.74
C GLN A 233 -10.47 33.45 -11.57
N TRP A 234 -9.69 32.70 -12.34
CA TRP A 234 -8.71 33.22 -13.26
C TRP A 234 -8.95 32.61 -14.62
N ASP A 235 -9.04 33.47 -15.60
CA ASP A 235 -8.98 33.12 -17.00
C ASP A 235 -7.51 32.93 -17.39
N ILE A 236 -7.18 31.72 -17.82
CA ILE A 236 -5.81 31.30 -18.08
C ILE A 236 -5.50 31.10 -19.56
N LEU A 237 -6.49 31.30 -20.45
CA LEU A 237 -6.33 31.22 -21.90
C LEU A 237 -7.10 32.38 -22.57
N ILE A 238 -6.45 33.19 -23.40
CA ILE A 238 -7.13 34.31 -24.09
C ILE A 238 -8.28 33.83 -25.00
N ASP A 239 -8.11 32.65 -25.60
CA ASP A 239 -9.04 32.02 -26.50
C ASP A 239 -8.99 30.49 -26.36
N GLU A 240 -10.15 29.84 -26.27
CA GLU A 240 -10.26 28.39 -26.11
C GLU A 240 -10.15 27.63 -27.45
N ASP A 241 -10.50 28.27 -28.56
CA ASP A 241 -10.67 27.63 -29.87
C ASP A 241 -9.52 27.88 -30.86
N SER A 242 -8.51 28.66 -30.47
CA SER A 242 -7.48 29.14 -31.42
C SER A 242 -6.07 29.12 -30.84
N ALA A 243 -5.47 30.28 -30.57
CA ALA A 243 -4.06 30.35 -30.19
C ALA A 243 -3.81 29.75 -28.80
N GLN A 244 -4.82 29.75 -27.93
CA GLN A 244 -4.78 29.29 -26.55
C GLN A 244 -3.59 29.94 -25.85
N ILE A 245 -3.52 31.28 -25.95
CA ILE A 245 -2.40 32.05 -25.42
C ILE A 245 -2.48 32.03 -23.90
N PRO A 246 -1.45 31.54 -23.21
CA PRO A 246 -1.46 31.43 -21.76
C PRO A 246 -1.50 32.83 -21.13
N VAL A 247 -2.41 33.02 -20.17
CA VAL A 247 -2.55 34.26 -19.40
C VAL A 247 -2.86 33.94 -17.94
N TRP A 248 -2.94 34.98 -17.11
CA TRP A 248 -3.36 34.85 -15.72
C TRP A 248 -4.22 36.05 -15.31
N ASN A 249 -5.45 36.11 -15.83
CA ASN A 249 -6.32 37.26 -15.68
C ASN A 249 -7.41 36.98 -14.65
N ARG A 250 -7.45 37.78 -13.59
CA ARG A 250 -8.52 37.64 -12.58
C ARG A 250 -9.87 38.02 -13.20
N VAL A 251 -10.86 37.14 -13.05
CA VAL A 251 -12.24 37.40 -13.47
C VAL A 251 -12.88 38.38 -12.50
N GLY A 252 -13.25 39.58 -12.99
CA GLY A 252 -13.80 40.65 -12.16
C GLY A 252 -15.14 40.32 -11.51
N ASN A 253 -15.99 39.54 -12.19
CA ASN A 253 -17.29 39.08 -11.70
C ASN A 253 -17.31 37.55 -11.60
N ALA A 254 -16.57 37.00 -10.63
CA ALA A 254 -16.54 35.56 -10.41
C ALA A 254 -17.96 35.02 -10.14
N VAL A 255 -18.38 34.03 -10.91
CA VAL A 255 -19.69 33.39 -10.72
C VAL A 255 -19.54 32.34 -9.62
N SER A 256 -20.17 32.53 -8.47
CA SER A 256 -20.11 31.55 -7.37
C SER A 256 -20.68 30.18 -7.80
N ARG A 257 -19.80 29.28 -8.24
CA ARG A 257 -20.11 27.88 -8.60
C ARG A 257 -19.15 26.94 -7.89
N ALA A 258 -19.43 25.64 -7.94
CA ALA A 258 -18.52 24.66 -7.35
C ALA A 258 -17.17 24.65 -8.10
N CYS A 259 -16.09 24.68 -7.34
CA CYS A 259 -14.73 24.40 -7.82
C CYS A 259 -14.40 22.93 -7.54
N GLU A 260 -14.14 22.13 -8.57
CA GLU A 260 -13.60 20.77 -8.41
C GLU A 260 -12.13 20.87 -8.06
N VAL A 261 -11.81 20.66 -6.78
CA VAL A 261 -10.43 20.68 -6.28
C VAL A 261 -9.64 19.55 -6.92
N VAL A 262 -8.50 19.88 -7.51
CA VAL A 262 -7.53 18.90 -8.01
C VAL A 262 -6.52 18.63 -6.91
N GLN A 263 -6.42 17.38 -6.49
CA GLN A 263 -5.46 16.92 -5.50
C GLN A 263 -4.18 16.42 -6.18
#